data_AF-A0A961ECG3-F1
#
_entry.id   AF-A0A961ECG3-F1
#
_cell.length_a   1.000
_cell.length_b   1.000
_cell.length_c   1.000
_cell.angle_alpha   90.00
_cell.angle_beta   90.00
_cell.angle_gamma   90.00
#
_symmetry.space_group_name_H-M   'P 1'
#
loop_
_entity.id
_entity.type
_entity.pdbx_description
1 polymer ?
#
loop_
_entity_poly.entity_id
_entity_poly.type
_entity_poly.pdbx_seq_one_letter_code
_entity_poly.pdbx_strand_id
1 'polypeptide(L)'
;MNNQNPEVTREGITERLVCKADDPATVEEIVHAGFNADSHSGGLAFVSDRRLSIFAYGGSLDYSVDPGNRDDRVAAIEGFWRRQQYKNRPLALADVSDYHRAAIAALEADAAGIDELPAQDRYGVTDIALGNYVYVLLRRRAAEPTADSALRALAADDSLLNLGENDRPPYPCHPCPVCGRLAIGRVWQYLSVCEDCYDKSICENGRPVAGYNESWLGTGFKAVHLDDRSTCEQTTREGRVWIDGIECAIGEAKFGGVYIGVEDTPASSPYGE
;
A
#
# COMPACT_ATOMS: atom_id res chain seq x y z
N MET A 1 -11.94 -12.03 -4.09
CA MET A 1 -13.11 -11.18 -3.82
C MET A 1 -12.64 -9.75 -3.87
N ASN A 2 -13.29 -8.89 -4.68
CA ASN A 2 -12.92 -7.47 -4.75
C ASN A 2 -13.02 -6.86 -3.36
N ASN A 3 -11.89 -6.36 -2.83
CA ASN A 3 -11.82 -5.43 -1.70
C ASN A 3 -12.41 -4.07 -2.12
N GLN A 4 -13.60 -4.06 -2.73
CA GLN A 4 -14.36 -2.84 -2.88
C GLN A 4 -14.74 -2.42 -1.48
N ASN A 5 -14.00 -1.44 -0.96
CA ASN A 5 -14.33 -0.75 0.25
C ASN A 5 -15.82 -0.35 0.12
N PRO A 6 -16.71 -0.81 1.01
CA PRO A 6 -18.13 -0.56 0.84
C PRO A 6 -18.35 0.94 0.69
N GLU A 7 -19.25 1.31 -0.23
CA GLU A 7 -19.55 2.70 -0.52
C GLU A 7 -19.86 3.46 0.79
N VAL A 8 -19.19 4.59 0.97
CA VAL A 8 -19.26 5.40 2.19
C VAL A 8 -20.58 6.17 2.18
N THR A 9 -21.68 5.48 2.50
CA THR A 9 -23.01 6.06 2.61
C THR A 9 -23.37 6.37 4.07
N ARG A 10 -24.21 7.37 4.28
CA ARG A 10 -24.69 7.74 5.62
C ARG A 10 -25.38 6.57 6.33
N GLU A 11 -26.26 5.89 5.61
CA GLU A 11 -27.00 4.72 6.10
C GLU A 11 -26.05 3.57 6.45
N GLY A 12 -25.18 3.16 5.53
CA GLY A 12 -24.26 2.04 5.74
C GLY A 12 -23.26 2.28 6.88
N ILE A 13 -22.77 3.50 7.04
CA ILE A 13 -21.89 3.85 8.18
C ILE A 13 -22.68 3.84 9.49
N THR A 14 -23.89 4.40 9.48
CA THR A 14 -24.74 4.45 10.67
C THR A 14 -25.08 3.04 11.14
N GLU A 15 -25.54 2.16 10.25
CA GLU A 15 -25.82 0.74 10.57
C GLU A 15 -24.59 0.04 11.14
N ARG A 16 -23.41 0.24 10.52
CA ARG A 16 -22.15 -0.34 10.99
C ARG A 16 -21.76 0.16 12.38
N LEU A 17 -21.98 1.43 12.69
CA LEU A 17 -21.65 2.01 14.00
C LEU A 17 -22.66 1.57 15.06
N VAL A 18 -23.96 1.54 14.74
CA VAL A 18 -25.03 1.02 15.59
C VAL A 18 -24.76 -0.43 16.00
N CYS A 19 -24.35 -1.27 15.05
CA CYS A 19 -23.99 -2.66 15.33
C CYS A 19 -22.72 -2.84 16.19
N LYS A 20 -21.86 -1.81 16.27
CA LYS A 20 -20.56 -1.88 16.96
C LYS A 20 -20.51 -1.10 18.27
N ALA A 21 -21.45 -0.19 18.50
CA ALA A 21 -21.52 0.63 19.69
C ALA A 21 -21.99 -0.21 20.88
N ASP A 22 -21.47 0.11 22.07
CA ASP A 22 -21.96 -0.48 23.33
C ASP A 22 -23.37 0.02 23.63
N ASP A 23 -23.63 1.31 23.37
CA ASP A 23 -24.97 1.91 23.38
C ASP A 23 -25.31 2.50 21.99
N PRO A 24 -26.16 1.82 21.21
CA PRO A 24 -26.59 2.29 19.89
C PRO A 24 -27.23 3.68 19.87
N ALA A 25 -27.80 4.14 21.00
CA ALA A 25 -28.41 5.45 21.09
C ALA A 25 -27.39 6.61 21.10
N THR A 26 -26.10 6.30 21.29
CA THR A 26 -25.02 7.29 21.29
C THR A 26 -24.51 7.61 19.88
N VAL A 27 -24.96 6.88 18.85
CA VAL A 27 -24.54 7.11 17.47
C VAL A 27 -25.14 8.41 16.95
N GLU A 28 -24.31 9.41 16.73
CA GLU A 28 -24.72 10.75 16.26
C GLU A 28 -23.79 11.21 15.13
N GLU A 29 -24.36 11.71 14.02
CA GLU A 29 -23.59 12.37 12.96
C GLU A 29 -23.15 13.78 13.39
N ILE A 30 -21.86 14.06 13.24
CA ILE A 30 -21.32 15.41 13.42
C ILE A 30 -21.30 16.11 12.07
N VAL A 31 -22.32 16.93 11.82
CA VAL A 31 -22.47 17.67 10.55
C VAL A 31 -21.42 18.78 10.46
N HIS A 32 -20.62 18.72 9.40
CA HIS A 32 -19.64 19.71 9.01
C HIS A 32 -19.84 20.08 7.53
N ALA A 33 -20.52 21.18 7.25
CA ALA A 33 -21.03 21.51 5.91
C ALA A 33 -19.97 21.44 4.79
N GLY A 34 -18.76 21.95 5.02
CA GLY A 34 -17.66 21.88 4.04
C GLY A 34 -17.23 20.43 3.76
N PHE A 35 -16.76 19.73 4.79
CA PHE A 35 -16.41 18.31 4.74
C PHE A 35 -17.53 17.42 4.15
N ASN A 36 -18.81 17.64 4.46
CA ASN A 36 -19.88 16.82 3.91
C ASN A 36 -20.15 17.10 2.41
N ALA A 37 -19.93 18.33 1.96
CA ALA A 37 -20.20 18.77 0.58
C ALA A 37 -19.03 18.50 -0.39
N ASP A 38 -17.81 18.32 0.12
CA ASP A 38 -16.63 18.01 -0.70
C ASP A 38 -16.66 16.55 -1.15
N SER A 39 -17.04 16.31 -2.41
CA SER A 39 -17.13 14.95 -2.96
C SER A 39 -15.78 14.27 -3.19
N HIS A 40 -14.67 15.02 -3.11
CA HIS A 40 -13.33 14.51 -3.43
C HIS A 40 -12.52 14.21 -2.17
N SER A 41 -12.48 15.15 -1.22
CA SER A 41 -11.70 15.04 0.02
C SER A 41 -12.56 14.99 1.28
N GLY A 42 -13.86 15.18 1.12
CA GLY A 42 -14.83 15.18 2.19
C GLY A 42 -15.31 13.80 2.61
N GLY A 43 -16.40 13.78 3.37
CA GLY A 43 -16.96 12.55 3.91
C GLY A 43 -17.99 12.75 5.02
N LEU A 44 -18.03 11.80 5.95
CA LEU A 44 -18.99 11.74 7.05
C LEU A 44 -18.27 11.48 8.38
N ALA A 45 -18.77 12.07 9.45
CA ALA A 45 -18.19 11.93 10.78
C ALA A 45 -19.28 11.60 11.80
N PHE A 46 -18.96 10.70 12.72
CA PHE A 46 -19.89 10.19 13.72
C PHE A 46 -19.23 10.07 15.07
N VAL A 47 -19.99 10.33 16.12
CA VAL A 47 -19.64 9.94 17.48
C VAL A 47 -20.44 8.70 17.85
N SER A 48 -19.81 7.77 18.57
CA SER A 48 -20.44 6.61 19.18
C SER A 48 -19.68 6.25 20.46
N ASP A 49 -20.40 6.08 21.56
CA ASP A 49 -19.87 5.87 22.91
C ASP A 49 -18.82 6.93 23.31
N ARG A 50 -17.53 6.60 23.19
CA ARG A 50 -16.39 7.47 23.50
C ARG A 50 -15.45 7.65 22.32
N ARG A 51 -15.94 7.44 21.10
CA ARG A 51 -15.14 7.46 19.87
C ARG A 51 -15.70 8.48 18.89
N LEU A 52 -14.79 9.22 18.25
CA LEU A 52 -15.06 9.98 17.04
C LEU A 52 -14.52 9.16 15.85
N SER A 53 -15.37 8.88 14.88
CA SER A 53 -15.02 8.15 13.64
C SER A 53 -15.24 9.07 12.44
N ILE A 54 -14.20 9.27 11.62
CA ILE A 54 -14.24 10.16 10.45
C ILE A 54 -13.94 9.33 9.20
N PHE A 55 -14.88 9.29 8.27
CA PHE A 55 -14.82 8.50 7.03
C PHE A 55 -14.73 9.44 5.84
N ALA A 56 -13.69 9.34 5.01
CA ALA A 56 -13.62 10.03 3.72
C ALA A 56 -14.33 9.22 2.63
N TYR A 57 -14.94 9.88 1.64
CA TYR A 57 -15.53 9.19 0.49
C TYR A 57 -14.51 8.38 -0.32
N GLY A 58 -13.24 8.81 -0.33
CA GLY A 58 -12.11 8.05 -0.91
C GLY A 58 -11.69 6.82 -0.10
N GLY A 59 -12.43 6.41 0.94
CA GLY A 59 -12.20 5.18 1.71
C GLY A 59 -11.20 5.31 2.87
N SER A 60 -10.61 6.48 3.09
CA SER A 60 -9.78 6.74 4.28
C SER A 60 -10.65 6.80 5.55
N LEU A 61 -10.11 6.32 6.67
CA LEU A 61 -10.77 6.33 7.97
C LEU A 61 -9.80 6.84 9.04
N ASP A 62 -10.30 7.64 9.98
CA ASP A 62 -9.62 8.03 11.20
C ASP A 62 -10.53 7.75 12.41
N TYR A 63 -9.93 7.34 13.53
CA TYR A 63 -10.64 7.11 14.78
C TYR A 63 -9.86 7.71 15.94
N SER A 64 -10.56 8.40 16.83
CA SER A 64 -9.99 8.97 18.04
C SER A 64 -10.92 8.80 19.23
N VAL A 65 -10.41 9.06 20.42
CA VAL A 65 -11.26 9.27 21.60
C VAL A 65 -12.07 10.54 21.34
N ASP A 66 -13.38 10.47 21.58
CA ASP A 66 -14.27 11.63 21.45
C ASP A 66 -13.79 12.77 22.36
N PRO A 67 -13.47 13.96 21.82
CA PRO A 67 -13.05 15.10 22.63
C PRO A 67 -14.19 15.71 23.46
N GLY A 68 -15.43 15.27 23.25
CA GLY A 68 -16.57 15.49 24.14
C GLY A 68 -17.41 16.71 23.81
N ASN A 69 -16.82 17.84 23.38
CA ASN A 69 -17.59 19.01 22.94
C ASN A 69 -17.64 19.15 21.42
N ARG A 70 -18.66 19.87 20.93
CA ARG A 70 -18.93 20.02 19.49
C ARG A 70 -17.79 20.72 18.75
N ASP A 71 -17.21 21.76 19.33
CA ASP A 71 -16.19 22.59 18.67
C ASP A 71 -14.90 21.78 18.44
N ASP A 72 -14.49 20.99 19.42
CA ASP A 72 -13.31 20.11 19.30
C ASP A 72 -13.56 18.96 18.32
N ARG A 73 -14.77 18.40 18.27
CA ARG A 73 -15.15 17.40 17.25
C ARG A 73 -15.06 18.00 15.84
N VAL A 74 -15.58 19.22 15.65
CA VAL A 74 -15.50 19.95 14.38
C VAL A 74 -14.04 20.26 14.01
N ALA A 75 -13.22 20.68 14.97
CA ALA A 75 -11.80 20.93 14.75
C ALA A 75 -11.04 19.65 14.33
N ALA A 76 -11.36 18.50 14.92
CA ALA A 76 -10.80 17.22 14.52
C ALA A 76 -11.20 16.82 13.09
N ILE A 77 -12.46 17.04 12.71
CA ILE A 77 -12.97 16.84 11.34
C ILE A 77 -12.24 17.75 10.35
N GLU A 78 -12.11 19.04 10.65
CA GLU A 78 -11.38 20.01 9.82
C GLU A 78 -9.91 19.60 9.64
N GLY A 79 -9.26 19.17 10.72
CA GLY A 79 -7.89 18.67 10.69
C GLY A 79 -7.73 17.45 9.79
N PHE A 80 -8.65 16.49 9.87
CA PHE A 80 -8.67 15.34 8.95
C PHE A 80 -8.94 15.76 7.51
N TRP A 81 -9.92 16.64 7.28
CA TRP A 81 -10.30 17.12 5.95
C TRP A 81 -9.14 17.82 5.24
N ARG A 82 -8.39 18.69 5.94
CA ARG A 82 -7.19 19.32 5.39
C ARG A 82 -6.11 18.31 4.98
N ARG A 83 -5.92 17.24 5.75
CA ARG A 83 -4.99 16.16 5.37
C ARG A 83 -5.46 15.44 4.11
N GLN A 84 -6.77 15.21 3.97
CA GLN A 84 -7.33 14.60 2.75
C GLN A 84 -7.19 15.53 1.54
N GLN A 85 -7.54 16.82 1.67
CA GLN A 85 -7.37 17.82 0.61
C GLN A 85 -5.92 17.90 0.13
N TYR A 86 -4.98 17.84 1.08
CA TYR A 86 -3.56 17.80 0.74
C TYR A 86 -3.19 16.54 -0.05
N LYS A 87 -3.59 15.35 0.41
CA LYS A 87 -3.34 14.07 -0.28
C LYS A 87 -3.99 13.99 -1.66
N ASN A 88 -5.13 14.66 -1.81
CA ASN A 88 -5.94 14.68 -3.02
C ASN A 88 -5.64 15.88 -3.94
N ARG A 89 -4.59 16.65 -3.65
CA ARG A 89 -4.19 17.82 -4.43
C ARG A 89 -3.93 17.42 -5.89
N PRO A 90 -4.31 18.24 -6.87
CA PRO A 90 -3.97 17.97 -8.24
C PRO A 90 -2.45 18.03 -8.43
N LEU A 91 -1.92 17.07 -9.18
CA LEU A 91 -0.56 17.10 -9.71
C LEU A 91 -0.64 16.89 -11.22
N ALA A 92 0.23 17.57 -11.96
CA ALA A 92 0.49 17.35 -13.37
C ALA A 92 1.87 16.72 -13.57
N LEU A 93 2.12 16.17 -14.76
CA LEU A 93 3.44 15.63 -15.11
C LEU A 93 4.57 16.67 -15.03
N ALA A 94 4.23 17.96 -15.17
CA ALA A 94 5.19 19.06 -15.01
C ALA A 94 5.59 19.32 -13.54
N ASP A 95 4.80 18.84 -12.58
CA ASP A 95 5.02 19.04 -11.14
C ASP A 95 5.92 17.97 -10.52
N VAL A 96 6.30 16.94 -11.28
CA VAL A 96 7.12 15.82 -10.82
C VAL A 96 8.49 15.79 -11.53
N SER A 97 9.44 15.03 -11.00
CA SER A 97 10.78 14.92 -11.59
C SER A 97 10.82 14.07 -12.87
N ASP A 98 11.97 14.03 -13.54
CA ASP A 98 12.18 13.21 -14.75
C ASP A 98 12.03 11.70 -14.47
N TYR A 99 12.55 11.19 -13.34
CA TYR A 99 12.38 9.77 -13.00
C TYR A 99 10.95 9.41 -12.63
N HIS A 100 10.17 10.33 -12.05
CA HIS A 100 8.73 10.13 -11.86
C HIS A 100 8.00 10.04 -13.21
N ARG A 101 8.30 10.96 -14.14
CA ARG A 101 7.70 10.92 -15.50
C ARG A 101 8.04 9.61 -16.23
N ALA A 102 9.30 9.18 -16.18
CA ALA A 102 9.71 7.91 -16.78
C ALA A 102 9.03 6.70 -16.12
N ALA A 103 8.92 6.70 -14.78
CA ALA A 103 8.21 5.64 -14.06
C ALA A 103 6.71 5.57 -14.41
N ILE A 104 6.05 6.72 -14.58
CA ILE A 104 4.67 6.81 -15.06
C ILE A 104 4.56 6.26 -16.49
N ALA A 105 5.45 6.66 -17.39
CA ALA A 105 5.45 6.16 -18.77
C ALA A 105 5.66 4.63 -18.82
N ALA A 106 6.55 4.09 -17.98
CA ALA A 106 6.76 2.63 -17.86
C ALA A 106 5.52 1.90 -17.34
N LEU A 107 4.80 2.52 -16.39
CA LEU A 107 3.53 1.99 -15.88
C LEU A 107 2.45 1.94 -16.97
N GLU A 108 2.27 3.02 -17.72
CA GLU A 108 1.27 3.09 -18.81
C GLU A 108 1.59 2.11 -19.95
N ALA A 109 2.87 1.86 -20.20
CA ALA A 109 3.34 0.95 -21.23
C ALA A 109 3.38 -0.54 -20.79
N ASP A 110 3.10 -0.85 -19.52
CA ASP A 110 3.36 -2.18 -18.90
C ASP A 110 4.79 -2.70 -19.19
N ALA A 111 5.78 -1.79 -19.19
CA ALA A 111 7.19 -2.14 -19.42
C ALA A 111 7.76 -2.93 -18.23
N ALA A 112 8.83 -3.73 -18.40
CA ALA A 112 9.41 -4.45 -17.27
C ALA A 112 10.17 -3.51 -16.30
N GLY A 113 10.61 -2.35 -16.80
CA GLY A 113 11.30 -1.30 -16.08
C GLY A 113 11.44 -0.04 -16.94
N ILE A 114 11.90 1.06 -16.34
CA ILE A 114 12.11 2.31 -17.06
C ILE A 114 13.24 2.18 -18.09
N ASP A 115 14.23 1.31 -17.86
CA ASP A 115 15.35 1.09 -18.76
C ASP A 115 14.97 0.51 -20.12
N GLU A 116 13.80 -0.13 -20.22
CA GLU A 116 13.21 -0.63 -21.47
C GLU A 116 12.50 0.46 -22.27
N LEU A 117 12.25 1.64 -21.68
CA LEU A 117 11.61 2.73 -22.38
C LEU A 117 12.50 3.31 -23.48
N PRO A 118 11.89 3.81 -24.58
CA PRO A 118 12.59 4.61 -25.56
C PRO A 118 13.33 5.80 -24.94
N ALA A 119 14.44 6.22 -25.56
CA ALA A 119 15.30 7.27 -25.00
C ALA A 119 14.57 8.61 -24.79
N GLN A 120 13.59 8.94 -25.64
CA GLN A 120 12.79 10.15 -25.48
C GLN A 120 11.91 10.15 -24.23
N ASP A 121 11.48 8.97 -23.77
CA ASP A 121 10.60 8.80 -22.61
C ASP A 121 11.40 8.72 -21.29
N ARG A 122 12.74 8.71 -21.40
CA ARG A 122 13.70 8.81 -20.29
C ARG A 122 14.53 10.08 -20.32
N TYR A 123 14.14 11.07 -21.11
CA TYR A 123 14.88 12.32 -21.20
C TYR A 123 15.03 12.95 -19.80
N GLY A 124 16.27 13.32 -19.43
CA GLY A 124 16.58 13.92 -18.13
C GLY A 124 16.78 12.92 -16.98
N VAL A 125 16.51 11.62 -17.17
CA VAL A 125 16.73 10.62 -16.12
C VAL A 125 18.23 10.33 -15.94
N THR A 126 18.76 10.73 -14.79
CA THR A 126 20.17 10.56 -14.40
C THR A 126 20.41 9.28 -13.60
N ASP A 127 19.41 8.79 -12.86
CA ASP A 127 19.46 7.59 -12.04
C ASP A 127 18.34 6.60 -12.43
N ILE A 128 18.72 5.58 -13.21
CA ILE A 128 17.81 4.52 -13.65
C ILE A 128 17.35 3.65 -12.48
N ALA A 129 18.20 3.42 -11.47
CA ALA A 129 17.86 2.58 -10.34
C ALA A 129 16.78 3.24 -9.46
N LEU A 130 16.89 4.55 -9.24
CA LEU A 130 15.86 5.32 -8.56
C LEU A 130 14.55 5.33 -9.36
N GLY A 131 14.60 5.55 -10.67
CA GLY A 131 13.39 5.50 -11.50
C GLY A 131 12.70 4.12 -11.51
N ASN A 132 13.46 3.03 -11.54
CA ASN A 132 12.93 1.67 -11.40
C ASN A 132 12.31 1.43 -10.02
N TYR A 133 12.90 2.00 -8.95
CA TYR A 133 12.32 1.94 -7.61
C TYR A 133 10.98 2.67 -7.53
N VAL A 134 10.89 3.88 -8.08
CA VAL A 134 9.62 4.63 -8.18
C VAL A 134 8.59 3.87 -9.00
N TYR A 135 8.97 3.29 -10.14
CA TYR A 135 8.08 2.48 -10.98
C TYR A 135 7.46 1.31 -10.20
N VAL A 136 8.26 0.53 -9.46
CA VAL A 136 7.71 -0.58 -8.66
C VAL A 136 6.80 -0.07 -7.54
N LEU A 137 7.10 1.07 -6.91
CA LEU A 137 6.21 1.67 -5.91
C LEU A 137 4.90 2.20 -6.51
N LEU A 138 4.94 2.74 -7.73
CA LEU A 138 3.73 3.16 -8.44
C LEU A 138 2.86 1.97 -8.80
N ARG A 139 3.44 0.86 -9.26
CA ARG A 139 2.67 -0.38 -9.51
C ARG A 139 1.90 -0.87 -8.28
N ARG A 140 2.48 -0.73 -7.09
CA ARG A 140 1.85 -1.12 -5.81
C ARG A 140 0.73 -0.18 -5.36
N ARG A 141 0.74 1.07 -5.81
CA ARG A 141 -0.05 2.16 -5.20
C ARG A 141 -1.05 2.79 -6.14
N ALA A 142 -0.76 2.79 -7.43
CA ALA A 142 -1.68 3.24 -8.45
C ALA A 142 -2.82 2.23 -8.57
N ALA A 143 -4.07 2.71 -8.51
CA ALA A 143 -5.25 1.84 -8.66
C ALA A 143 -5.35 1.26 -10.08
N GLU A 144 -4.89 2.02 -11.06
CA GLU A 144 -4.85 1.69 -12.48
C GLU A 144 -3.50 2.09 -13.09
N PRO A 145 -3.06 1.44 -14.19
CA PRO A 145 -1.81 1.77 -14.89
C PRO A 145 -2.00 3.00 -15.81
N THR A 146 -2.37 4.14 -15.22
CA THR A 146 -2.60 5.41 -15.93
C THR A 146 -1.83 6.55 -15.26
N ALA A 147 -1.45 7.57 -16.03
CA ALA A 147 -0.77 8.75 -15.48
C ALA A 147 -1.57 9.41 -14.35
N ASP A 148 -2.88 9.57 -14.51
CA ASP A 148 -3.75 10.18 -13.50
C ASP A 148 -3.74 9.38 -12.19
N SER A 149 -3.79 8.05 -12.27
CA SER A 149 -3.74 7.16 -11.11
C SER A 149 -2.38 7.22 -10.41
N ALA A 150 -1.29 7.25 -11.18
CA ALA A 150 0.05 7.40 -10.64
C ALA A 150 0.28 8.76 -9.98
N LEU A 151 -0.19 9.86 -10.60
CA LEU A 151 -0.10 11.21 -10.04
C LEU A 151 -0.90 11.32 -8.72
N ARG A 152 -2.07 10.68 -8.63
CA ARG A 152 -2.82 10.56 -7.37
C ARG A 152 -2.02 9.79 -6.30
N ALA A 153 -1.37 8.68 -6.67
CA ALA A 153 -0.53 7.93 -5.75
C ALA A 153 0.66 8.76 -5.23
N LEU A 154 1.27 9.60 -6.10
CA LEU A 154 2.32 10.53 -5.71
C LEU A 154 1.82 11.66 -4.81
N ALA A 155 0.66 12.26 -5.12
CA ALA A 155 0.05 13.28 -4.29
C ALA A 155 -0.26 12.75 -2.87
N ALA A 156 -0.65 11.49 -2.74
CA ALA A 156 -0.98 10.88 -1.47
C ALA A 156 0.23 10.56 -0.57
N ASP A 157 1.45 10.54 -1.12
CA ASP A 157 2.68 10.15 -0.42
C ASP A 157 3.86 11.09 -0.73
N ASP A 158 4.06 12.05 0.15
CA ASP A 158 5.19 13.00 0.07
C ASP A 158 6.55 12.33 0.14
N SER A 159 6.67 11.16 0.80
CA SER A 159 7.95 10.46 0.85
C SER A 159 8.33 9.90 -0.52
N LEU A 160 7.34 9.47 -1.30
CA LEU A 160 7.53 9.03 -2.68
C LEU A 160 7.77 10.22 -3.62
N LEU A 161 6.93 11.26 -3.52
CA LEU A 161 7.02 12.45 -4.37
C LEU A 161 8.36 13.20 -4.21
N ASN A 162 8.92 13.21 -2.99
CA ASN A 162 10.15 13.94 -2.68
C ASN A 162 11.41 13.05 -2.65
N LEU A 163 11.35 11.80 -3.12
CA LEU A 163 12.58 11.00 -3.32
C LEU A 163 13.49 11.77 -4.27
N GLY A 164 14.65 12.24 -3.82
CA GLY A 164 15.62 12.95 -4.64
C GLY A 164 16.78 12.08 -5.11
N GLU A 165 17.64 12.63 -5.98
CA GLU A 165 18.86 11.94 -6.47
C GLU A 165 19.83 11.51 -5.35
N ASN A 166 19.79 12.19 -4.20
CA ASN A 166 20.60 11.84 -3.03
C ASN A 166 19.93 10.80 -2.12
N ASP A 167 18.64 10.55 -2.32
CA ASP A 167 17.90 9.50 -1.61
C ASP A 167 18.12 8.19 -2.34
N ARG A 168 19.29 7.58 -2.12
CA ARG A 168 19.49 6.21 -2.58
C ARG A 168 18.37 5.36 -2.00
N PRO A 169 17.62 4.62 -2.84
CA PRO A 169 16.57 3.78 -2.32
C PRO A 169 17.18 2.84 -1.29
N PRO A 170 16.56 2.70 -0.10
CA PRO A 170 17.10 1.88 0.98
C PRO A 170 17.30 0.43 0.53
N TYR A 171 16.59 0.04 -0.53
CA TYR A 171 16.69 -1.27 -1.17
C TYR A 171 16.76 -1.13 -2.69
N PRO A 172 17.83 -1.62 -3.34
CA PRO A 172 17.91 -1.61 -4.79
C PRO A 172 16.83 -2.53 -5.40
N CYS A 173 16.38 -2.18 -6.60
CA CYS A 173 15.58 -3.09 -7.40
C CYS A 173 16.45 -4.22 -7.97
N HIS A 174 15.85 -5.38 -8.16
CA HIS A 174 16.47 -6.52 -8.83
C HIS A 174 15.43 -7.31 -9.63
N PRO A 175 15.84 -8.14 -10.60
CA PRO A 175 14.92 -9.07 -11.25
C PRO A 175 14.32 -10.05 -10.24
N CYS A 176 13.01 -10.25 -10.30
CA CYS A 176 12.33 -11.23 -9.47
C CYS A 176 12.86 -12.63 -9.78
N PRO A 177 13.23 -13.43 -8.75
CA PRO A 177 13.79 -14.76 -8.97
C PRO A 177 12.78 -15.77 -9.55
N VAL A 178 11.48 -15.44 -9.55
CA VAL A 178 10.41 -16.30 -10.09
C VAL A 178 10.05 -15.94 -11.53
N CYS A 179 9.86 -14.64 -11.83
CA CYS A 179 9.33 -14.21 -13.12
C CYS A 179 10.18 -13.18 -13.88
N GLY A 180 11.30 -12.71 -13.31
CA GLY A 180 12.20 -11.72 -13.92
C GLY A 180 11.73 -10.26 -13.83
N ARG A 181 10.45 -9.97 -13.55
CA ARG A 181 9.95 -8.59 -13.35
C ARG A 181 10.66 -7.90 -12.19
N LEU A 182 10.72 -6.57 -12.19
CA LEU A 182 11.38 -5.83 -11.12
C LEU A 182 10.72 -6.09 -9.74
N ALA A 183 11.57 -6.38 -8.76
CA ALA A 183 11.24 -6.51 -7.35
C ALA A 183 12.09 -5.54 -6.52
N ILE A 184 11.56 -5.08 -5.39
CA ILE A 184 12.26 -4.25 -4.42
C ILE A 184 12.63 -5.13 -3.23
N GLY A 185 13.87 -4.99 -2.73
CA GLY A 185 14.22 -5.52 -1.42
C GLY A 185 15.04 -6.79 -1.45
N ARG A 186 16.08 -6.82 -0.63
CA ARG A 186 16.74 -8.05 -0.21
C ARG A 186 16.55 -8.20 1.29
N VAL A 187 16.04 -9.34 1.73
CA VAL A 187 15.91 -9.65 3.15
C VAL A 187 16.96 -10.69 3.51
N TRP A 188 18.05 -10.26 4.14
CA TRP A 188 19.18 -11.11 4.50
C TRP A 188 19.75 -11.88 3.29
N GLN A 189 19.50 -13.19 3.24
CA GLN A 189 19.95 -14.11 2.20
C GLN A 189 18.86 -14.39 1.18
N TYR A 190 17.80 -13.59 1.09
CA TYR A 190 16.70 -13.80 0.16
C TYR A 190 16.51 -12.62 -0.81
N LEU A 191 16.41 -12.94 -2.10
CA LEU A 191 15.93 -12.02 -3.12
C LEU A 191 14.39 -11.99 -3.06
N SER A 192 13.81 -10.81 -2.85
CA SER A 192 12.35 -10.70 -2.70
C SER A 192 11.65 -10.97 -4.03
N VAL A 193 10.45 -11.54 -3.97
CA VAL A 193 9.63 -11.68 -5.18
C VAL A 193 8.94 -10.35 -5.53
N CYS A 194 8.57 -10.17 -6.80
CA CYS A 194 7.74 -9.03 -7.19
C CYS A 194 6.31 -9.16 -6.63
N GLU A 195 5.53 -8.10 -6.68
CA GLU A 195 4.15 -8.06 -6.18
C GLU A 195 3.25 -9.11 -6.84
N ASP A 196 3.34 -9.27 -8.17
CA ASP A 196 2.54 -10.28 -8.89
C ASP A 196 2.83 -11.71 -8.42
N CYS A 197 4.07 -11.99 -8.02
CA CYS A 197 4.46 -13.30 -7.50
C CYS A 197 4.08 -13.45 -6.02
N TYR A 198 4.13 -12.37 -5.26
CA TYR A 198 3.72 -12.34 -3.86
C TYR A 198 2.28 -12.86 -3.67
N ASP A 199 1.36 -12.37 -4.51
CA ASP A 199 -0.07 -12.71 -4.46
C ASP A 199 -0.40 -14.15 -4.91
N LYS A 200 0.55 -14.83 -5.55
CA LYS A 200 0.40 -16.23 -6.02
C LYS A 200 0.85 -17.27 -5.01
N SER A 201 1.30 -16.86 -3.84
CA SER A 201 1.87 -17.79 -2.86
C SER A 201 0.85 -18.81 -2.38
N ILE A 202 1.22 -20.09 -2.47
CA ILE A 202 0.44 -21.23 -1.98
C ILE A 202 1.24 -22.01 -0.94
N CYS A 203 0.56 -22.65 0.00
CA CYS A 203 1.21 -23.60 0.91
C CYS A 203 1.43 -24.97 0.22
N GLU A 204 2.05 -25.90 0.93
CA GLU A 204 2.34 -27.26 0.43
C GLU A 204 1.08 -28.02 -0.04
N ASN A 205 -0.07 -27.72 0.55
CA ASN A 205 -1.37 -28.32 0.17
C ASN A 205 -2.02 -27.63 -1.04
N GLY A 206 -1.31 -26.72 -1.71
CA GLY A 206 -1.81 -25.98 -2.88
C GLY A 206 -2.86 -24.92 -2.57
N ARG A 207 -3.02 -24.53 -1.30
CA ARG A 207 -3.98 -23.48 -0.89
C ARG A 207 -3.31 -22.10 -0.90
N PRO A 208 -3.97 -21.06 -1.45
CA PRO A 208 -3.46 -19.69 -1.37
C PRO A 208 -3.26 -19.24 0.07
N VAL A 209 -2.12 -18.62 0.34
CA VAL A 209 -1.75 -18.12 1.67
C VAL A 209 -1.23 -16.69 1.60
N ALA A 210 -1.38 -15.95 2.70
CA ALA A 210 -0.69 -14.69 2.90
C ALA A 210 -0.17 -14.61 4.33
N GLY A 211 0.99 -13.98 4.50
CA GLY A 211 1.57 -13.73 5.81
C GLY A 211 1.17 -12.38 6.37
N TYR A 212 1.16 -12.28 7.71
CA TYR A 212 1.02 -11.03 8.44
C TYR A 212 1.76 -11.10 9.77
N ASN A 213 2.02 -9.93 10.36
CA ASN A 213 2.65 -9.85 11.67
C ASN A 213 1.57 -9.95 12.76
N GLU A 214 1.77 -10.81 13.75
CA GLU A 214 0.75 -11.07 14.79
C GLU A 214 0.62 -9.94 15.81
N SER A 215 1.66 -9.14 16.01
CA SER A 215 1.67 -8.10 17.02
C SER A 215 1.83 -6.70 16.42
N TRP A 216 1.19 -5.73 17.07
CA TRP A 216 1.37 -4.30 16.82
C TRP A 216 2.82 -3.81 17.04
N LEU A 217 3.64 -4.59 17.77
CA LEU A 217 5.06 -4.33 18.00
C LEU A 217 5.98 -4.99 16.96
N GLY A 218 5.42 -5.65 15.93
CA GLY A 218 6.21 -6.34 14.91
C GLY A 218 7.00 -7.52 15.50
N THR A 219 6.33 -8.35 16.29
CA THR A 219 6.90 -9.59 16.81
C THR A 219 5.94 -10.74 16.52
N GLY A 220 6.37 -11.65 15.66
CA GLY A 220 5.64 -12.87 15.36
C GLY A 220 5.06 -12.85 13.94
N PHE A 221 5.22 -13.97 13.26
CA PHE A 221 4.76 -14.19 11.89
C PHE A 221 3.65 -15.23 11.90
N LYS A 222 2.59 -14.96 11.14
CA LYS A 222 1.52 -15.92 10.91
C LYS A 222 1.08 -15.91 9.46
N ALA A 223 0.87 -17.11 8.92
CA ALA A 223 0.26 -17.31 7.62
C ALA A 223 -1.20 -17.71 7.76
N VAL A 224 -2.06 -17.16 6.91
CA VAL A 224 -3.48 -17.53 6.80
C VAL A 224 -3.84 -17.93 5.38
N HIS A 225 -4.79 -18.83 5.26
CA HIS A 225 -5.41 -19.15 4.00
C HIS A 225 -6.31 -18.00 3.53
N LEU A 226 -6.18 -17.61 2.26
CA LEU A 226 -6.91 -16.45 1.72
C LEU A 226 -8.39 -16.74 1.47
N ASP A 227 -8.78 -18.01 1.35
CA ASP A 227 -10.13 -18.48 1.07
C ASP A 227 -11.06 -18.41 2.31
N ASP A 228 -10.58 -18.83 3.49
CA ASP A 228 -11.38 -18.96 4.71
C ASP A 228 -10.80 -18.23 5.93
N ARG A 229 -9.63 -17.58 5.79
CA ARG A 229 -8.90 -16.88 6.86
C ARG A 229 -8.43 -17.77 8.02
N SER A 230 -8.49 -19.09 7.87
CA SER A 230 -7.92 -20.02 8.85
C SER A 230 -6.39 -19.96 8.85
N THR A 231 -5.77 -20.25 9.99
CA THR A 231 -4.30 -20.31 10.10
C THR A 231 -3.75 -21.42 9.22
N CYS A 232 -2.70 -21.11 8.44
CA CYS A 232 -1.87 -22.13 7.82
C CYS A 232 -0.72 -22.50 8.76
N GLU A 233 -0.92 -23.52 9.59
CA GLU A 233 0.06 -23.95 10.61
C GLU A 233 1.39 -24.40 10.00
N GLN A 234 1.36 -25.03 8.81
CA GLN A 234 2.56 -25.47 8.09
C GLN A 234 3.42 -24.26 7.69
N THR A 235 2.88 -23.33 6.91
CA THR A 235 3.62 -22.14 6.49
C THR A 235 4.03 -21.27 7.68
N THR A 236 3.18 -21.14 8.71
CA THR A 236 3.50 -20.37 9.92
C THR A 236 4.72 -20.93 10.66
N ARG A 237 4.80 -22.25 10.81
CA ARG A 237 5.90 -22.93 11.51
C ARG A 237 7.18 -23.00 10.67
N GLU A 238 7.05 -23.23 9.37
CA GLU A 238 8.17 -23.58 8.51
C GLU A 238 8.70 -22.40 7.69
N GLY A 239 7.91 -21.34 7.52
CA GLY A 239 8.28 -20.19 6.70
C GLY A 239 8.43 -20.54 5.22
N ARG A 240 7.62 -21.46 4.70
CA ARG A 240 7.68 -21.93 3.30
C ARG A 240 6.37 -21.76 2.54
N VAL A 241 6.51 -21.27 1.31
CA VAL A 241 5.44 -21.17 0.29
C VAL A 241 5.98 -21.55 -1.07
N TRP A 242 5.09 -21.79 -2.02
CA TRP A 242 5.43 -22.07 -3.41
C TRP A 242 4.79 -21.02 -4.31
N ILE A 243 5.53 -20.60 -5.33
CA ILE A 243 5.03 -19.71 -6.38
C ILE A 243 5.43 -20.32 -7.71
N ASP A 244 4.44 -20.64 -8.55
CA ASP A 244 4.66 -21.24 -9.88
C ASP A 244 5.61 -22.48 -9.82
N GLY A 245 5.51 -23.27 -8.74
CA GLY A 245 6.32 -24.47 -8.48
C GLY A 245 7.69 -24.23 -7.83
N ILE A 246 8.09 -22.98 -7.61
CA ILE A 246 9.36 -22.61 -6.97
C ILE A 246 9.14 -22.44 -5.46
N GLU A 247 9.93 -23.16 -4.66
CA GLU A 247 9.94 -23.01 -3.21
C GLU A 247 10.54 -21.65 -2.82
N CYS A 248 9.81 -20.92 -1.98
CA CYS A 248 10.19 -19.60 -1.47
C CYS A 248 10.10 -19.59 0.06
N ALA A 249 10.96 -18.80 0.70
CA ALA A 249 10.84 -18.46 2.10
C ALA A 249 9.80 -17.36 2.29
N ILE A 250 9.03 -17.43 3.38
CA ILE A 250 8.13 -16.39 3.86
C ILE A 250 8.37 -16.13 5.35
N GLY A 251 8.33 -14.87 5.76
CA GLY A 251 8.48 -14.54 7.18
C GLY A 251 8.43 -13.05 7.47
N GLU A 252 8.68 -12.68 8.72
CA GLU A 252 8.73 -11.28 9.15
C GLU A 252 10.01 -10.59 8.65
N ALA A 253 9.84 -9.41 8.04
CA ALA A 253 10.95 -8.53 7.68
C ALA A 253 11.43 -7.77 8.93
N LYS A 254 12.75 -7.52 9.01
CA LYS A 254 13.43 -6.92 10.18
C LYS A 254 12.86 -5.57 10.67
N PHE A 255 12.09 -4.87 9.84
CA PHE A 255 11.51 -3.56 10.15
C PHE A 255 9.99 -3.50 9.99
N GLY A 256 9.32 -4.65 10.19
CA GLY A 256 7.89 -4.78 10.02
C GLY A 256 7.52 -5.13 8.58
N GLY A 257 6.43 -5.88 8.43
CA GLY A 257 5.99 -6.45 7.17
C GLY A 257 6.43 -7.90 6.98
N VAL A 258 5.93 -8.52 5.92
CA VAL A 258 6.21 -9.90 5.56
C VAL A 258 6.96 -9.93 4.23
N TYR A 259 8.08 -10.66 4.20
CA TYR A 259 8.81 -10.92 2.97
C TYR A 259 8.39 -12.27 2.38
N ILE A 260 8.45 -12.37 1.05
CA ILE A 260 8.55 -13.65 0.35
C ILE A 260 9.77 -13.55 -0.56
N GLY A 261 10.65 -14.53 -0.52
CA GLY A 261 11.88 -14.49 -1.31
C GLY A 261 12.48 -15.86 -1.58
N VAL A 262 13.37 -15.90 -2.56
CA VAL A 262 14.16 -17.09 -2.93
C VAL A 262 15.56 -16.92 -2.38
N GLU A 263 16.15 -18.00 -1.86
CA GLU A 263 17.50 -17.98 -1.30
C GLU A 263 18.51 -17.53 -2.36
N ASP A 264 19.21 -16.43 -2.04
CA ASP A 264 20.27 -15.84 -2.83
C ASP A 264 21.53 -16.69 -2.69
N THR A 265 21.59 -17.77 -3.46
CA THR A 265 22.77 -18.65 -3.46
C THR A 265 23.93 -17.90 -4.11
N PRO A 266 25.12 -17.80 -3.48
CA PRO A 266 26.26 -17.02 -3.97
C PRO A 266 26.72 -17.36 -5.40
N ALA A 267 26.39 -18.55 -5.91
CA ALA A 267 26.67 -18.97 -7.27
C ALA A 267 25.83 -18.24 -8.35
N SER A 268 24.88 -17.39 -7.95
CA SER A 268 23.93 -16.72 -8.84
C SER A 268 23.94 -15.19 -8.76
N SER A 269 24.82 -14.57 -7.96
CA SER A 269 24.92 -13.11 -7.90
C SER A 269 25.62 -12.55 -9.16
N PRO A 270 24.94 -11.71 -9.97
CA PRO A 270 25.60 -10.97 -11.05
C PRO A 270 26.49 -9.82 -10.53
N TYR A 271 26.48 -9.58 -9.21
CA TYR A 271 27.32 -8.61 -8.53
C TYR A 271 28.30 -9.37 -7.64
N GLY A 272 29.46 -9.70 -8.22
CA GLY A 272 30.56 -10.36 -7.49
C GLY A 272 31.07 -9.52 -6.32
N GLU A 273 31.79 -10.20 -5.41
CA GLU A 273 32.38 -9.70 -4.16
C GLU A 273 32.98 -8.29 -4.21
#